data_AF-Q6EI11-F1
#
_entry.id   AF-Q6EI11-F1
#
_cell.length_a   1.000
_cell.length_b   1.000
_cell.length_c   1.000
_cell.angle_alpha   90.00
_cell.angle_beta   90.00
_cell.angle_gamma   90.00
#
_symmetry.space_group_name_H-M   'P 1'
#
loop_
_entity.id
_entity.type
_entity.pdbx_description
1 polymer ?
#
loop_
_entity_poly.entity_id
_entity_poly.type
_entity_poly.pdbx_seq_one_letter_code
_entity_poly.pdbx_strand_id
1 'polypeptide(L)'
;ISGTFNFMIVFQAEHNILMHPFHMLGVAGVFGGSLFSAMHGSLVTSSLIRETTENESANEGYRFGQEEETYNIVAAHGYFGRLIFQYASFNNSR
;
A
#
# COMPACT_ATOMS: atom_id res chain seq x y z
N ILE A 1 -18.21 -9.28 18.28
CA ILE A 1 -17.38 -8.10 18.61
C ILE A 1 -16.83 -8.21 20.03
N SER A 2 -17.62 -8.10 21.10
CA SER A 2 -17.12 -8.17 22.49
C SER A 2 -16.39 -9.45 22.88
N GLY A 3 -16.79 -10.61 22.33
CA GLY A 3 -16.09 -11.88 22.55
C GLY A 3 -14.62 -11.87 22.10
N THR A 4 -14.32 -11.19 20.99
CA THR A 4 -12.94 -11.04 20.50
C THR A 4 -12.08 -10.22 21.46
N PHE A 5 -12.62 -9.11 21.97
CA PHE A 5 -11.92 -8.28 22.95
C PHE A 5 -11.66 -9.03 24.27
N ASN A 6 -12.65 -9.79 24.74
CA ASN A 6 -12.49 -10.62 25.94
C ASN A 6 -11.35 -11.64 25.76
N PHE A 7 -11.33 -12.36 24.63
CA PHE A 7 -10.24 -13.29 24.30
C PHE A 7 -8.88 -12.59 24.29
N MET A 8 -8.74 -11.43 23.63
CA MET A 8 -7.47 -10.71 23.54
C MET A 8 -6.93 -10.29 24.92
N ILE A 9 -7.81 -9.83 25.82
CA ILE A 9 -7.41 -9.39 27.16
C ILE A 9 -6.95 -10.60 28.01
N VAL A 10 -7.69 -11.71 27.98
CA VAL A 10 -7.31 -12.94 28.67
C VAL A 10 -6.00 -13.48 28.09
N PHE A 11 -5.85 -13.50 26.78
CA PHE A 11 -4.63 -13.97 26.11
C PHE A 11 -3.41 -13.11 26.45
N GLN A 12 -3.58 -11.80 26.60
CA GLN A 12 -2.53 -10.93 27.12
C GLN A 12 -2.19 -11.25 28.58
N ALA A 13 -3.18 -11.49 29.44
CA ALA A 13 -2.95 -11.81 30.84
C ALA A 13 -2.24 -13.17 31.04
N GLU A 14 -2.62 -14.19 30.25
CA GLU A 14 -2.12 -15.56 30.38
C GLU A 14 -0.82 -15.81 29.60
N HIS A 15 -0.60 -15.10 28.50
CA HIS A 15 0.53 -15.39 27.59
C HIS A 15 1.45 -14.20 27.31
N ASN A 16 1.16 -13.01 27.84
CA ASN A 16 1.92 -11.78 27.59
C ASN A 16 2.18 -11.56 26.09
N ILE A 17 1.16 -11.77 25.26
CA ILE A 17 1.28 -11.82 23.79
C ILE A 17 1.96 -10.56 23.21
N LEU A 18 1.75 -9.38 23.80
CA LEU A 18 2.39 -8.15 23.36
C LEU A 18 3.93 -8.21 23.40
N MET A 19 4.50 -9.03 24.26
CA MET A 19 5.95 -9.26 24.36
C MET A 19 6.44 -10.46 23.53
N HIS A 20 5.53 -11.20 22.88
CA HIS A 20 5.89 -12.35 22.06
C HIS A 20 6.36 -11.91 20.66
N PRO A 21 7.52 -12.36 20.16
CA PRO A 21 8.08 -11.88 18.90
C PRO A 21 7.19 -12.16 17.68
N PHE A 22 6.48 -13.30 17.63
CA PHE A 22 5.56 -13.58 16.52
C PHE A 22 4.36 -12.64 16.48
N HIS A 23 3.90 -12.13 17.63
CA HIS A 23 2.86 -11.10 17.64
C HIS A 23 3.42 -9.78 17.10
N MET A 24 4.63 -9.38 17.51
CA MET A 24 5.29 -8.19 16.97
C MET A 24 5.53 -8.29 15.45
N LEU A 25 5.96 -9.45 14.95
CA LEU A 25 6.07 -9.71 13.50
C LEU A 25 4.71 -9.62 12.80
N GLY A 26 3.65 -10.16 13.41
CA GLY A 26 2.28 -10.04 12.90
C GLY A 26 1.82 -8.58 12.80
N VAL A 27 2.04 -7.79 13.86
CA VAL A 27 1.73 -6.35 13.88
C VAL A 27 2.53 -5.60 12.82
N ALA A 28 3.84 -5.86 12.70
CA ALA A 28 4.68 -5.28 11.66
C ALA A 28 4.19 -5.64 10.25
N GLY A 29 3.73 -6.88 10.04
CA GLY A 29 3.12 -7.31 8.78
C GLY A 29 1.82 -6.58 8.45
N VAL A 30 0.93 -6.41 9.43
CA VAL A 30 -0.35 -5.70 9.23
C VAL A 30 -0.12 -4.21 8.99
N PHE A 31 0.70 -3.56 9.81
CA PHE A 31 1.00 -2.13 9.66
C PHE A 31 1.85 -1.84 8.42
N GLY A 32 2.84 -2.67 8.12
CA GLY A 32 3.61 -2.57 6.89
C GLY A 32 2.73 -2.81 5.66
N GLY A 33 1.86 -3.82 5.69
CA GLY A 33 0.93 -4.12 4.61
C GLY A 33 -0.05 -2.97 4.34
N SER A 34 -0.64 -2.37 5.38
CA SER A 34 -1.54 -1.23 5.21
C SER A 34 -0.80 0.02 4.71
N LEU A 35 0.42 0.28 5.22
CA LEU A 35 1.27 1.36 4.77
C LEU A 35 1.64 1.21 3.29
N PHE A 36 2.13 0.04 2.88
CA PHE A 36 2.54 -0.20 1.50
C PHE A 36 1.35 -0.27 0.55
N SER A 37 0.19 -0.72 1.00
CA SER A 37 -1.06 -0.65 0.22
C SER A 37 -1.44 0.80 -0.09
N ALA A 38 -1.44 1.67 0.93
CA ALA A 38 -1.71 3.09 0.75
C ALA A 38 -0.65 3.78 -0.13
N MET A 39 0.63 3.48 0.12
CA MET A 39 1.75 4.01 -0.66
C MET A 39 1.62 3.62 -2.14
N HIS A 40 1.45 2.33 -2.45
CA HIS A 40 1.35 1.86 -3.83
C HIS A 40 0.17 2.49 -4.55
N GLY A 41 -1.03 2.48 -3.94
CA GLY A 41 -2.21 3.13 -4.50
C GLY A 41 -1.96 4.61 -4.79
N SER A 42 -1.37 5.34 -3.85
CA SER A 42 -1.07 6.77 -4.03
C SER A 42 -0.08 7.05 -5.16
N LEU A 43 0.98 6.23 -5.32
CA LEU A 43 1.99 6.41 -6.35
C LEU A 43 1.44 6.11 -7.75
N VAL A 44 0.68 5.03 -7.90
CA VAL A 44 0.01 4.69 -9.17
C VAL A 44 -0.98 5.80 -9.53
N THR A 45 -1.87 6.20 -8.62
CA THR A 45 -2.84 7.27 -8.88
C THR A 45 -2.18 8.61 -9.21
N SER A 46 -1.06 8.95 -8.57
CA SER A 46 -0.32 10.19 -8.84
C SER A 46 0.33 10.27 -10.22
N SER A 47 0.47 9.12 -10.88
CA SER A 47 1.22 8.98 -12.14
C SER A 47 0.38 8.40 -13.29
N LEU A 48 -0.95 8.39 -13.14
CA LEU A 48 -1.87 8.04 -14.23
C LEU A 48 -1.60 8.93 -15.45
N ILE A 49 -1.58 8.30 -16.63
CA ILE A 49 -1.49 9.03 -17.89
C ILE A 49 -2.85 9.70 -18.13
N ARG A 50 -2.83 10.97 -18.53
CA ARG A 50 -4.07 11.74 -18.72
C ARG A 50 -4.77 11.34 -20.02
N GLU A 51 -5.82 10.54 -19.90
CA GLU A 51 -6.65 10.05 -21.02
C GLU A 51 -8.09 10.61 -21.00
N THR A 52 -8.47 11.37 -19.97
CA THR A 52 -9.82 11.95 -19.81
C THR A 52 -9.79 13.47 -19.69
N THR A 53 -10.97 14.09 -19.79
CA THR A 53 -11.14 15.52 -19.49
C THR A 53 -11.39 15.77 -17.99
N GLU A 54 -11.33 17.03 -17.57
CA GLU A 54 -11.57 17.43 -16.17
C GLU A 54 -13.00 17.16 -15.67
N ASN A 55 -13.96 17.01 -16.59
CA ASN A 55 -15.36 16.76 -16.28
C ASN A 55 -15.72 15.26 -16.23
N GLU A 56 -14.74 14.39 -16.44
CA GLU A 56 -14.89 12.95 -16.47
C GLU A 56 -14.01 12.30 -15.39
N SER A 57 -14.42 11.15 -14.88
CA SER A 57 -13.59 10.39 -13.94
C SER A 57 -12.33 9.89 -14.63
N ALA A 58 -11.16 10.05 -13.99
CA ALA A 58 -9.90 9.50 -14.50
C ALA A 58 -9.92 7.98 -14.71
N ASN A 59 -10.81 7.26 -14.01
CA ASN A 59 -10.98 5.82 -14.17
C ASN A 59 -11.48 5.43 -15.57
N GLU A 60 -12.24 6.30 -16.24
CA GLU A 60 -12.72 6.06 -17.61
C GLU A 60 -11.57 6.10 -18.64
N GLY A 61 -10.39 6.57 -18.23
CA GLY A 61 -9.17 6.54 -19.03
C GLY A 61 -8.56 5.15 -19.19
N TYR A 62 -8.91 4.20 -18.31
CA TYR A 62 -8.49 2.80 -18.42
C TYR A 62 -9.58 1.95 -19.06
N ARG A 63 -9.19 1.09 -20.00
CA ARG A 63 -10.06 0.09 -20.63
C ARG A 63 -9.63 -1.30 -20.23
N PHE A 64 -10.61 -2.11 -19.80
CA PHE A 64 -10.35 -3.49 -19.44
C PHE A 64 -9.76 -4.28 -20.63
N GLY A 65 -8.56 -4.83 -20.44
CA GLY A 65 -7.85 -5.61 -21.45
C GLY A 65 -6.96 -4.79 -22.40
N GLN A 66 -6.73 -3.50 -22.13
CA GLN A 66 -5.72 -2.72 -22.87
C GLN A 66 -4.31 -3.31 -22.69
N GLU A 67 -3.48 -3.21 -23.73
CA GLU A 67 -2.10 -3.73 -23.70
C GLU A 67 -1.13 -2.78 -22.99
N GLU A 68 -1.39 -1.48 -23.06
CA GLU A 68 -0.52 -0.43 -22.50
C GLU A 68 -0.78 -0.21 -21.00
N GLU A 69 0.29 0.08 -20.25
CA GLU A 69 0.22 0.44 -18.84
C GLU A 69 -0.52 1.77 -18.64
N THR A 70 -1.37 1.86 -17.61
CA THR A 70 -2.22 3.05 -17.36
C THR A 70 -1.50 4.19 -16.63
N TYR A 71 -0.32 3.94 -16.09
CA TYR A 71 0.46 4.89 -15.30
C TYR A 71 1.94 4.87 -15.68
N ASN A 72 2.65 5.94 -15.34
CA ASN A 72 4.07 6.07 -15.64
C ASN A 72 4.92 5.66 -14.42
N ILE A 73 5.45 4.43 -14.43
CA ILE A 73 6.32 3.92 -13.37
C ILE A 73 7.62 4.73 -13.21
N VAL A 74 8.15 5.31 -14.29
CA VAL A 74 9.37 6.14 -14.22
C VAL A 74 9.08 7.44 -13.47
N ALA A 75 7.90 8.03 -13.68
CA ALA A 75 7.45 9.20 -12.93
C ALA A 75 7.21 8.86 -11.45
N ALA A 76 6.52 7.76 -11.16
CA ALA A 76 6.30 7.28 -9.79
C ALA A 76 7.62 7.00 -9.06
N HIS A 77 8.54 6.28 -9.69
CA HIS A 77 9.88 6.00 -9.16
C HIS A 77 10.65 7.29 -8.91
N GLY A 78 10.60 8.23 -9.86
CA GLY A 78 11.26 9.53 -9.75
C GLY A 78 10.71 10.39 -8.61
N TYR A 79 9.41 10.32 -8.34
CA TYR A 79 8.81 11.00 -7.18
C TYR A 79 9.28 10.33 -5.87
N PHE A 80 9.06 9.03 -5.73
CA PHE A 80 9.34 8.32 -4.48
C PHE A 80 10.85 8.26 -4.16
N GLY A 81 11.69 8.12 -5.20
CA GLY A 81 13.14 8.16 -5.08
C GLY A 81 13.69 9.51 -4.62
N ARG A 82 12.98 10.61 -4.89
CA ARG A 82 13.31 11.94 -4.33
C ARG A 82 12.74 12.16 -2.94
N LEU A 83 11.60 11.55 -2.64
CA LEU A 83 10.96 11.65 -1.33
C LEU A 83 11.80 11.00 -0.22
N ILE A 84 12.41 9.84 -0.51
CA ILE A 84 13.23 9.09 0.46
C ILE A 84 14.70 9.15 0.05
N PHE A 85 15.12 8.31 -0.89
CA PHE A 85 16.39 8.39 -1.64
C PHE A 85 16.32 7.39 -2.80
N GLN A 86 17.10 7.61 -3.86
CA GLN A 86 16.91 6.95 -5.17
C GLN A 86 16.84 5.41 -5.07
N TYR A 87 17.76 4.80 -4.30
CA TYR A 87 17.88 3.35 -4.20
C TYR A 87 16.86 2.69 -3.25
N ALA A 88 16.07 3.46 -2.51
CA ALA A 88 14.93 2.93 -1.73
C ALA A 88 13.65 2.81 -2.55
N SER A 89 13.65 3.29 -3.80
CA SER A 89 12.48 3.27 -4.67
C SER A 89 12.55 2.12 -5.67
N PHE A 90 11.40 1.55 -6.00
CA PHE A 90 11.28 0.46 -6.98
C PHE A 90 11.07 1.03 -8.38
N ASN A 91 11.86 0.57 -9.34
CA ASN A 91 11.69 0.85 -10.78
C ASN A 91 11.36 -0.40 -11.59
N ASN A 92 11.21 -1.54 -10.92
CA ASN A 92 10.72 -2.79 -11.48
C ASN A 92 9.35 -3.08 -10.84
N SER A 93 8.37 -3.39 -11.69
CA SER A 93 6.99 -3.65 -11.27
C SER A 93 6.78 -5.07 -10.70
N ARG A 94 7.66 -6.02 -11.03
CA ARG A 94 7.58 -7.42 -10.57
C ARG A 94 8.17 -7.59 -9.17
#